data_AF-A0A7C4C848-F1
#
_entry.id   AF-A0A7C4C848-F1
#
_cell.length_a   1.000
_cell.length_b   1.000
_cell.length_c   1.000
_cell.angle_alpha   90.00
_cell.angle_beta   90.00
_cell.angle_gamma   90.00
#
_symmetry.space_group_name_H-M   'P 1'
#
loop_
_entity.id
_entity.type
_entity.pdbx_description
1 polymer ?
#
loop_
_entity_poly.entity_id
_entity_poly.type
_entity_poly.pdbx_seq_one_letter_code
_entity_poly.pdbx_strand_id
1 'polypeptide(L)'
;MPVQRFRITPTGRSALFRAKRWFYSNFYTNASTGVRDENKKVWVNLATKLVEEINKRNAADKPTRLTVNYEVGPHGEFKPLSVTVELMEIKPIETFTVSTYSSEEEKKKLKAELERIVKKAKELGISLKDLEEIS
;
A
#
# COMPACT_ATOMS: atom_id res chain seq x y z
N MET A 1 -24.91 -14.33 -10.27
CA MET A 1 -23.47 -14.69 -10.22
C MET A 1 -22.69 -13.51 -9.70
N PRO A 2 -22.19 -13.55 -8.46
CA PRO A 2 -21.40 -12.47 -7.90
C PRO A 2 -20.04 -12.31 -8.58
N VAL A 3 -19.56 -11.07 -8.63
CA VAL A 3 -18.25 -10.70 -9.19
C VAL A 3 -17.48 -9.91 -8.15
N GLN A 4 -16.27 -10.37 -7.81
CA GLN A 4 -15.34 -9.61 -6.99
C GLN A 4 -14.27 -8.97 -7.88
N ARG A 5 -14.39 -7.66 -8.09
CA ARG A 5 -13.36 -6.86 -8.77
C ARG A 5 -12.48 -6.16 -7.76
N PHE A 6 -11.17 -6.43 -7.78
CA PHE A 6 -10.22 -5.80 -6.88
C PHE A 6 -9.76 -4.43 -7.42
N ARG A 7 -9.30 -3.55 -6.53
CA ARG A 7 -8.55 -2.35 -6.94
C ARG A 7 -7.21 -2.76 -7.53
N ILE A 8 -6.65 -1.91 -8.40
CA ILE A 8 -5.30 -2.11 -8.94
C ILE A 8 -4.31 -2.12 -7.77
N THR A 9 -3.37 -3.05 -7.81
CA THR A 9 -2.24 -3.10 -6.87
C THR A 9 -0.92 -2.89 -7.59
N PRO A 10 0.12 -2.41 -6.90
CA PRO A 10 1.43 -2.18 -7.50
C PRO A 10 2.07 -3.43 -8.10
N THR A 11 1.76 -4.61 -7.56
CA THR A 11 2.34 -5.89 -8.00
C THR A 11 1.28 -6.98 -8.09
N GLY A 12 1.50 -7.99 -8.95
CA GLY A 12 0.68 -9.19 -9.03
C GLY A 12 0.65 -9.98 -7.71
N ARG A 13 1.78 -10.01 -6.99
CA ARG A 13 1.86 -10.59 -5.63
C ARG A 13 0.90 -9.91 -4.65
N SER A 14 0.84 -8.57 -4.68
CA SER A 14 -0.07 -7.79 -3.85
C SER A 14 -1.53 -8.06 -4.21
N ALA A 15 -1.84 -8.23 -5.50
CA ALA A 15 -3.18 -8.58 -5.97
C ALA A 15 -3.63 -9.93 -5.39
N LEU A 16 -2.78 -10.95 -5.50
CA LEU A 16 -3.05 -12.28 -4.94
C LEU A 16 -3.22 -12.24 -3.42
N PHE A 17 -2.41 -11.46 -2.72
CA PHE A 17 -2.54 -11.30 -1.27
C PHE A 17 -3.87 -10.64 -0.87
N ARG A 18 -4.35 -9.65 -1.63
CA ARG A 18 -5.69 -9.07 -1.41
C ARG A 18 -6.80 -10.08 -1.67
N ALA A 19 -6.70 -10.85 -2.75
CA ALA A 19 -7.64 -11.92 -3.04
C ALA A 19 -7.67 -12.98 -1.94
N LYS A 20 -6.51 -13.34 -1.38
CA LYS A 20 -6.41 -14.22 -0.20
C LYS A 20 -7.19 -13.65 0.98
N ARG A 21 -6.92 -12.40 1.37
CA ARG A 21 -7.62 -11.79 2.53
C ARG A 21 -9.13 -11.74 2.33
N TRP A 22 -9.57 -11.39 1.13
CA TRP A 22 -10.98 -11.42 0.75
C TRP A 22 -11.57 -12.83 0.87
N PHE A 23 -10.92 -13.86 0.32
CA PHE A 23 -11.40 -15.23 0.43
C PHE A 23 -11.54 -15.67 1.89
N TYR A 24 -10.51 -15.46 2.70
CA TYR A 24 -10.54 -15.89 4.11
C TYR A 24 -11.62 -15.16 4.92
N SER A 25 -11.85 -13.89 4.62
CA SER A 25 -12.90 -13.09 5.28
C SER A 25 -14.32 -13.56 4.92
N ASN A 26 -14.56 -13.98 3.68
CA ASN A 26 -15.91 -14.24 3.17
C ASN A 26 -16.30 -15.73 3.20
N PHE A 27 -15.34 -16.63 3.00
CA PHE A 27 -15.61 -18.05 2.76
C PHE A 27 -14.91 -19.01 3.73
N TYR A 28 -14.05 -18.51 4.62
CA TYR A 28 -13.30 -19.37 5.55
C TYR A 28 -13.65 -19.10 7.01
N THR A 29 -13.47 -17.86 7.48
CA THR A 29 -13.48 -17.52 8.92
C THR A 29 -14.81 -17.91 9.59
N ASN A 30 -15.94 -17.64 8.93
CA ASN A 30 -17.27 -17.87 9.48
C ASN A 30 -17.96 -19.12 8.90
N ALA A 31 -17.25 -19.94 8.12
CA ALA A 31 -17.81 -21.16 7.55
C ALA A 31 -17.89 -22.29 8.60
N SER A 32 -18.89 -23.16 8.47
CA SER A 32 -19.00 -24.40 9.24
C SER A 32 -17.80 -25.32 8.95
N THR A 33 -17.44 -26.21 9.87
CA THR A 33 -16.18 -26.99 9.79
C THR A 33 -16.04 -27.76 8.48
N GLY A 34 -17.11 -28.42 8.00
CA GLY A 34 -17.08 -29.16 6.73
C GLY A 34 -16.87 -28.26 5.51
N VAL A 35 -17.65 -27.18 5.41
CA VAL A 35 -17.58 -26.21 4.30
C VAL A 35 -16.25 -25.46 4.31
N ARG A 36 -15.70 -25.17 5.49
CA ARG A 36 -14.43 -24.47 5.67
C ARG A 36 -13.27 -25.22 5.02
N ASP A 37 -13.17 -26.52 5.23
CA ASP A 37 -12.09 -27.34 4.68
C ASP A 37 -12.22 -27.51 3.17
N GLU A 38 -13.45 -27.66 2.67
CA GLU A 38 -13.72 -27.67 1.23
C GLU A 38 -13.34 -26.34 0.57
N ASN A 39 -13.80 -25.22 1.11
CA ASN A 39 -13.47 -23.89 0.63
C ASN A 39 -11.96 -23.65 0.62
N LYS A 40 -11.25 -24.08 1.66
CA LYS A 40 -9.79 -23.97 1.72
C LYS A 40 -9.11 -24.75 0.61
N LYS A 41 -9.53 -25.99 0.33
CA LYS A 41 -8.99 -26.80 -0.77
C LYS A 41 -9.20 -26.11 -2.11
N VAL A 42 -10.42 -25.61 -2.35
CA VAL A 42 -10.76 -24.89 -3.58
C VAL A 42 -9.90 -23.63 -3.75
N TRP A 43 -9.74 -22.84 -2.68
CA TRP A 43 -8.90 -21.66 -2.70
C TRP A 43 -7.43 -21.97 -2.97
N VAL A 44 -6.87 -22.98 -2.30
CA VAL A 44 -5.47 -23.37 -2.51
C VAL A 44 -5.24 -23.77 -3.97
N ASN A 45 -6.13 -24.57 -4.55
CA ASN A 45 -6.05 -24.95 -5.96
C ASN A 45 -6.12 -23.75 -6.90
N LEU A 46 -7.03 -22.81 -6.65
CA LEU A 46 -7.13 -21.58 -7.43
C LEU A 46 -5.87 -20.70 -7.29
N ALA A 47 -5.38 -20.51 -6.07
CA ALA A 47 -4.22 -19.70 -5.77
C ALA A 47 -2.95 -20.26 -6.43
N THR A 48 -2.75 -21.58 -6.39
CA THR A 48 -1.63 -22.24 -7.07
C THR A 48 -1.65 -21.97 -8.57
N LYS A 49 -2.81 -22.16 -9.24
CA LYS A 49 -2.96 -21.85 -10.66
C LYS A 49 -2.69 -20.38 -10.98
N LEU A 50 -3.16 -19.46 -10.13
CA LEU A 50 -2.89 -18.03 -10.29
C LEU A 50 -1.40 -17.71 -10.19
N VAL A 51 -0.69 -18.29 -9.21
CA VAL A 51 0.76 -18.11 -9.06
C VAL A 51 1.50 -18.60 -10.29
N GLU A 52 1.17 -19.79 -10.79
CA GLU A 52 1.77 -20.35 -12.00
C GLU A 52 1.58 -19.43 -13.21
N GLU A 53 0.34 -18.97 -13.46
CA GLU A 53 0.04 -18.13 -14.61
C GLU A 53 0.65 -16.71 -14.50
N ILE A 54 0.75 -16.15 -13.29
CA ILE A 54 1.44 -14.88 -13.02
C ILE A 54 2.94 -15.01 -13.28
N ASN A 55 3.56 -16.11 -12.81
CA ASN A 55 4.99 -16.35 -12.98
C ASN A 55 5.34 -16.58 -14.45
N LYS A 56 4.58 -17.41 -15.17
CA LYS A 56 4.77 -17.66 -16.61
C LYS A 56 4.79 -16.37 -17.45
N ARG A 57 4.08 -15.33 -17.02
CA ARG A 57 3.95 -14.05 -17.74
C ARG A 57 4.87 -12.95 -17.21
N ASN A 58 5.78 -13.27 -16.28
CA ASN A 58 6.62 -12.28 -15.58
C ASN A 58 5.79 -11.10 -15.03
N ALA A 59 4.61 -11.42 -14.49
CA ALA A 59 3.63 -10.44 -14.01
C ALA A 59 3.74 -10.17 -12.51
N ALA A 60 4.62 -10.88 -11.81
CA ALA A 60 4.69 -10.86 -10.35
C ALA A 60 4.95 -9.45 -9.79
N ASP A 61 5.78 -8.66 -10.47
CA ASP A 61 6.18 -7.30 -10.10
C ASP A 61 5.49 -6.21 -10.94
N LYS A 62 4.51 -6.59 -11.77
CA LYS A 62 3.76 -5.63 -12.60
C LYS A 62 2.48 -5.18 -11.90
N PRO A 63 2.06 -3.92 -12.08
CA PRO A 63 0.75 -3.47 -11.64
C PRO A 63 -0.35 -4.37 -12.20
N THR A 64 -1.22 -4.82 -11.30
CA THR A 64 -2.17 -5.88 -11.62
C THR A 64 -3.51 -5.61 -10.98
N ARG A 65 -4.58 -5.98 -11.67
CA ARG A 65 -5.93 -6.07 -11.13
C ARG A 65 -6.45 -7.49 -11.32
N LEU A 66 -7.02 -8.05 -10.26
CA LEU A 66 -7.72 -9.34 -10.31
C LEU A 66 -9.23 -9.10 -10.33
N THR A 67 -9.94 -9.94 -11.09
CA THR A 67 -11.40 -10.04 -11.06
C THR A 67 -11.78 -11.51 -10.92
N VAL A 68 -12.55 -11.86 -9.90
CA VAL A 68 -13.00 -13.23 -9.62
C VAL A 68 -14.49 -13.32 -9.88
N ASN A 69 -14.88 -14.17 -10.82
CA ASN A 69 -16.27 -14.57 -11.03
C ASN A 69 -16.49 -15.89 -10.28
N TYR A 70 -17.54 -15.95 -9.48
CA TYR A 70 -17.79 -17.10 -8.62
C TYR A 70 -19.27 -17.30 -8.34
N GLU A 71 -19.59 -18.44 -7.76
CA GLU A 71 -20.87 -18.77 -7.16
C GLU A 71 -20.67 -19.12 -5.68
N VAL A 72 -21.75 -19.01 -4.93
CA VAL A 72 -21.83 -19.44 -3.54
C VAL A 72 -22.84 -20.57 -3.47
N GLY A 73 -22.39 -21.74 -3.01
CA GLY A 73 -23.25 -22.88 -2.81
C GLY A 73 -24.27 -22.67 -1.68
N PRO A 74 -25.25 -23.57 -1.55
CA PRO A 74 -26.35 -23.43 -0.60
C PRO A 74 -25.89 -23.41 0.87
N HIS A 75 -24.70 -23.94 1.18
CA HIS A 75 -24.14 -23.96 2.52
C HIS A 75 -22.95 -23.00 2.69
N GLY A 76 -22.71 -22.11 1.72
CA GLY A 76 -21.61 -21.15 1.74
C GLY A 76 -20.33 -21.65 1.04
N GLU A 77 -20.44 -22.69 0.20
CA GLU A 77 -19.33 -23.22 -0.56
C GLU A 77 -18.85 -22.22 -1.62
N PHE A 78 -17.56 -21.94 -1.65
CA PHE A 78 -16.94 -21.07 -2.64
C PHE A 78 -16.69 -21.83 -3.94
N LYS A 79 -17.36 -21.42 -5.02
CA LYS A 79 -17.23 -22.04 -6.34
C LYS A 79 -16.66 -21.01 -7.34
N PRO A 80 -15.32 -20.95 -7.53
CA PRO A 80 -14.73 -20.04 -8.50
C PRO A 80 -15.04 -20.52 -9.92
N LEU A 81 -15.52 -19.61 -10.76
CA LEU A 81 -15.85 -19.89 -12.16
C LEU A 81 -14.71 -19.46 -13.08
N SER A 82 -14.21 -18.24 -12.89
CA SER A 82 -13.08 -17.71 -13.65
C SER A 82 -12.39 -16.59 -12.90
N VAL A 83 -11.10 -16.39 -13.20
CA VAL A 83 -10.34 -15.26 -12.69
C VAL A 83 -9.66 -14.56 -13.86
N THR A 84 -9.89 -13.26 -13.97
CA THR A 84 -9.23 -12.40 -14.96
C THR A 84 -8.08 -11.66 -14.28
N VAL A 85 -6.90 -11.70 -14.89
CA VAL A 85 -5.70 -10.99 -14.46
C VAL A 85 -5.42 -9.88 -15.48
N GLU A 86 -5.71 -8.64 -15.11
CA GLU A 86 -5.42 -7.46 -15.93
C GLU A 86 -4.04 -6.93 -15.53
N LEU A 87 -3.08 -6.94 -16.45
CA LEU A 87 -1.76 -6.32 -16.27
C LEU A 87 -1.79 -4.90 -16.81
N MET A 88 -1.20 -3.98 -16.07
CA MET A 88 -1.24 -2.55 -16.40
C MET A 88 0.14 -1.93 -16.28
N GLU A 89 0.34 -0.86 -17.03
CA GLU A 89 1.41 0.10 -16.78
C GLU A 89 0.84 1.26 -15.98
N ILE A 90 1.51 1.65 -14.90
CA ILE A 90 1.16 2.83 -14.11
C ILE A 90 2.22 3.88 -14.36
N LYS A 91 1.79 5.06 -14.80
CA LYS A 91 2.64 6.25 -14.90
C LYS A 91 2.17 7.27 -13.85
N PRO A 92 3.09 7.87 -13.07
CA PRO A 92 2.73 8.98 -12.19
C PRO A 92 2.10 10.11 -13.00
N ILE A 93 0.95 10.62 -12.53
CA ILE A 93 0.32 11.81 -13.13
C ILE A 93 0.95 13.07 -12.53
N GLU A 94 1.17 13.06 -11.23
CA GLU A 94 1.76 14.14 -10.46
C GLU A 94 2.50 13.53 -9.25
N THR A 95 3.56 14.18 -8.80
CA THR A 95 4.28 13.83 -7.58
C THR A 95 4.45 15.08 -6.75
N PHE A 96 3.92 15.06 -5.53
CA PHE A 96 4.12 16.12 -4.55
C PHE A 96 4.51 15.50 -3.20
N THR A 97 5.33 16.23 -2.45
CA THR A 97 5.77 15.81 -1.12
C THR A 97 5.02 16.61 -0.09
N VAL A 98 4.35 15.92 0.85
CA VAL A 98 3.72 16.56 2.00
C VAL A 98 4.70 16.51 3.16
N SER A 99 5.24 17.67 3.56
CA SER A 99 6.06 17.78 4.77
C SER A 99 5.15 17.98 5.99
N THR A 100 5.37 17.17 7.02
CA THR A 100 4.66 17.27 8.31
C THR A 100 5.32 18.28 9.26
N TYR A 101 6.55 18.70 8.96
CA TYR A 101 7.21 19.79 9.67
C TYR A 101 6.74 21.12 9.08
N SER A 102 6.08 21.93 9.91
CA SER A 102 5.80 23.31 9.55
C SER A 102 7.13 24.04 9.41
N SER A 103 7.46 24.46 8.19
CA SER A 103 8.58 25.38 7.98
C SER A 103 8.49 26.63 8.86
N GLU A 104 7.31 26.98 9.37
CA GLU A 104 7.15 28.07 10.33
C GLU A 104 7.62 27.71 11.75
N GLU A 105 7.47 26.47 12.21
CA GLU A 105 7.95 26.06 13.53
C GLU A 105 9.48 26.00 13.56
N GLU A 106 10.11 25.50 12.49
CA GLU A 106 11.56 25.59 12.33
C GLU A 106 12.02 27.04 12.18
N LYS A 107 11.34 27.87 11.37
CA LYS A 107 11.65 29.32 11.29
C LYS A 107 11.50 30.02 12.64
N LYS A 108 10.51 29.67 13.46
CA LYS A 108 10.32 30.22 14.81
C LYS A 108 11.43 29.77 15.76
N LYS A 109 11.81 28.49 15.74
CA LYS A 109 12.93 27.97 16.55
C LYS A 109 14.25 28.63 16.14
N LEU A 110 14.53 28.68 14.84
CA LEU A 110 15.73 29.32 14.28
C LEU A 110 15.77 30.82 14.62
N LYS A 111 14.64 31.54 14.50
CA LYS A 111 14.56 32.95 14.93
C LYS A 111 14.85 33.14 16.42
N ALA A 112 14.23 32.31 17.27
CA ALA A 112 14.44 32.39 18.72
C ALA A 112 15.89 32.07 19.13
N GLU A 113 16.53 31.12 18.43
CA GLU A 113 17.93 30.79 18.62
C GLU A 113 18.85 31.92 18.14
N LEU A 114 18.56 32.53 16.99
CA LEU A 114 19.27 33.68 16.47
C LEU A 114 19.20 34.88 17.43
N GLU A 115 18.01 35.17 17.97
CA GLU A 115 17.80 36.26 18.95
C GLU A 115 18.63 36.04 20.22
N ARG A 116 18.74 34.79 20.71
CA ARG A 116 19.60 34.47 21.85
C ARG A 116 21.07 34.70 21.54
N ILE A 117 21.53 34.31 20.35
CA ILE A 117 22.92 34.49 19.92
C ILE A 117 23.23 35.99 19.79
N VAL A 118 22.36 36.77 19.16
CA VAL A 118 22.53 38.23 19.02
C VAL A 118 22.55 38.92 20.39
N LYS A 119 21.70 38.50 21.32
CA LYS A 119 21.70 39.03 22.69
C LYS A 119 23.03 38.77 23.40
N LYS A 120 23.54 37.53 23.32
CA LYS A 120 24.85 37.15 23.89
C LYS A 120 26.00 37.92 23.24
N ALA A 121 25.99 38.08 21.92
CA ALA A 121 27.02 38.83 21.20
C ALA A 121 27.06 40.30 21.65
N LYS A 122 25.90 40.92 21.85
CA LYS A 122 25.77 42.29 22.36
C LYS A 122 26.27 42.45 23.80
N GLU A 123 26.01 41.46 24.67
CA GLU A 123 26.54 41.42 26.04
C GLU A 123 28.06 41.28 26.08
N LEU A 124 28.65 40.60 25.10
CA LEU A 124 30.10 40.44 24.93
C LEU A 124 30.77 41.62 24.18
N GLY A 125 30.00 42.65 23.80
CA GLY A 125 30.52 43.81 23.07
C GLY A 125 30.91 43.54 21.62
N ILE A 126 30.48 42.41 21.04
CA ILE A 126 30.77 42.01 19.66
C ILE A 126 29.77 42.71 18.73
N SER A 127 30.28 43.40 17.71
CA SER A 127 29.46 44.08 16.71
C SER A 127 28.92 43.08 15.69
N LEU A 128 27.70 43.29 15.19
CA LEU A 128 27.11 42.46 14.13
C LEU A 128 27.96 42.43 12.85
N LYS A 129 28.78 43.48 12.60
CA LYS A 129 29.71 43.52 11.47
C LYS A 129 30.85 42.49 11.58
N ASP A 130 31.25 42.13 12.80
CA ASP A 130 32.33 41.18 13.05
C ASP A 130 31.86 39.71 12.82
N LEU A 131 30.54 39.49 12.82
CA LEU A 131 29.92 38.18 12.57
C LEU A 131 29.69 37.91 11.08
N GLU A 132 29.60 38.94 10.24
CA GLU A 132 29.47 38.79 8.78
C GLU A 132 30.80 38.44 8.11
N GLU A 133 31.95 38.79 8.71
CA GLU A 133 33.29 38.51 8.17
C GLU A 133 33.78 37.07 8.38
N ILE A 134 33.04 36.24 9.11
CA ILE A 134 33.39 34.83 9.41
C ILE A 134 32.55 33.84 8.56
N SER A 135 31.64 34.34 7.71
CA SER A 135 30.90 33.56 6.71
C SER A 135 31.70 33.34 5.44
#